data_AF-A0A5K7Y9X0-F1
#
_entry.id   AF-A0A5K7Y9X0-F1
#
_cell.length_a   1.000
_cell.length_b   1.000
_cell.length_c   1.000
_cell.angle_alpha   90.00
_cell.angle_beta   90.00
_cell.angle_gamma   90.00
#
_symmetry.space_group_name_H-M   'P 1'
#
loop_
_entity.id
_entity.type
_entity.pdbx_description
1 polymer ?
#
loop_
_entity_poly.entity_id
_entity_poly.type
_entity_poly.pdbx_seq_one_letter_code
_entity_poly.pdbx_strand_id
1 'polypeptide(L)'
;MSFSANMVPEANLTTPEEKYYDKAIPVTAIGEWALANFSDVSEVKNAVENGYFWSPVLKNFGNLKSPLHYAFYDKKGGSIVVEARDGKLHVYDNPTRAMTNGPDFPWHLTNLNNYSQLTNVDRSSAILGNIQVTQPDSGIASSDLPSSDTSIGRFIRAVYYSSYAPKG
;
A
#
# COMPACT_ATOMS: atom_id res chain seq x y z
N MET A 1 -2.19 12.13 12.41
CA MET A 1 -1.61 11.27 11.36
C MET A 1 -1.37 9.88 11.94
N SER A 2 -1.37 8.85 11.12
CA SER A 2 -0.92 7.48 11.48
C SER A 2 -0.06 6.92 10.35
N PHE A 3 0.72 5.87 10.64
CA PHE A 3 1.50 5.18 9.63
C PHE A 3 1.49 3.66 9.85
N SER A 4 1.86 2.93 8.80
CA SER A 4 2.19 1.50 8.85
C SER A 4 3.42 1.22 7.99
N ALA A 5 4.08 0.09 8.26
CA ALA A 5 5.22 -0.37 7.48
C ALA A 5 5.09 -1.86 7.16
N ASN A 6 5.31 -2.22 5.90
CA ASN A 6 5.26 -3.60 5.44
C ASN A 6 6.55 -3.97 4.68
N MET A 7 6.81 -5.27 4.57
CA MET A 7 8.07 -5.79 4.01
C MET A 7 8.13 -5.69 2.47
N VAL A 8 9.20 -5.11 1.95
CA VAL A 8 9.59 -5.13 0.53
C VAL A 8 11.09 -5.47 0.48
N PRO A 9 11.47 -6.73 0.22
CA PRO A 9 12.87 -7.18 0.27
C PRO A 9 13.81 -6.42 -0.67
N GLU A 10 13.30 -5.97 -1.81
CA GLU A 10 14.10 -5.28 -2.84
C GLU A 10 14.23 -3.77 -2.61
N ALA A 11 13.71 -3.27 -1.48
CA ALA A 11 13.81 -1.87 -1.12
C ALA A 11 15.28 -1.44 -1.05
N ASN A 12 15.63 -0.41 -1.81
CA ASN A 12 17.00 0.07 -1.89
C ASN A 12 17.08 1.60 -1.89
N LEU A 13 18.12 2.12 -1.26
CA LEU A 13 18.36 3.54 -1.10
C LEU A 13 19.85 3.82 -1.19
N THR A 14 20.21 4.87 -1.93
CA THR A 14 21.57 5.37 -2.02
C THR A 14 21.91 6.09 -0.71
N THR A 15 23.08 5.81 -0.15
CA THR A 15 23.55 6.54 1.02
C THR A 15 23.75 8.02 0.65
N PRO A 16 23.22 8.98 1.43
CA PRO A 16 23.44 10.40 1.19
C PRO A 16 24.93 10.78 1.16
N GLU A 17 25.26 11.92 0.54
CA GLU A 17 26.61 12.50 0.66
C GLU A 17 26.89 12.94 2.10
N GLU A 18 28.17 12.92 2.52
CA GLU A 18 28.60 13.23 3.88
C GLU A 18 28.09 14.58 4.39
N LYS A 19 28.06 15.60 3.53
CA LYS A 19 27.56 16.95 3.84
C LYS A 19 26.08 17.01 4.25
N TYR A 20 25.34 15.90 4.12
CA TYR A 20 23.94 15.78 4.48
C TYR A 20 23.68 14.83 5.65
N TYR A 21 24.72 14.26 6.26
CA TYR A 21 24.55 13.29 7.36
C TYR A 21 23.86 13.88 8.58
N ASP A 22 24.09 15.16 8.89
CA ASP A 22 23.43 15.89 9.98
C ASP A 22 21.91 16.06 9.78
N LYS A 23 21.44 15.92 8.54
CA LYS A 23 20.02 16.02 8.14
C LYS A 23 19.39 14.68 7.81
N ALA A 24 20.18 13.61 7.74
CA ALA A 24 19.73 12.33 7.21
C ALA A 24 18.94 11.52 8.25
N ILE A 25 17.77 11.03 7.84
CA ILE A 25 16.88 10.25 8.70
C ILE A 25 16.99 8.76 8.32
N PRO A 26 17.21 7.84 9.29
CA PRO A 26 17.14 6.42 8.98
C PRO A 26 15.71 6.05 8.62
N VAL A 27 15.50 5.33 7.52
CA VAL A 27 14.14 4.93 7.08
C VAL A 27 13.40 4.10 8.13
N THR A 28 14.11 3.42 9.03
CA THR A 28 13.52 2.71 10.18
C THR A 28 12.84 3.63 11.20
N ALA A 29 13.11 4.94 11.16
CA ALA A 29 12.50 5.95 12.02
C ALA A 29 11.60 6.92 11.23
N ILE A 30 11.32 6.65 9.95
CA ILE A 30 10.56 7.57 9.09
C ILE A 30 9.12 7.76 9.60
N GLY A 31 8.55 6.72 10.20
CA GLY A 31 7.22 6.75 10.78
C GLY A 31 7.13 7.71 11.95
N GLU A 32 7.98 7.50 12.96
CA GLU A 32 8.07 8.35 14.15
C GLU A 32 8.45 9.79 13.79
N TRP A 33 9.41 9.95 12.89
CA TRP A 33 9.80 11.26 12.37
C TRP A 33 8.62 12.00 11.75
N ALA A 34 7.85 11.32 10.88
CA ALA A 34 6.69 11.95 10.26
C ALA A 34 5.64 12.32 11.31
N LEU A 35 5.28 11.37 12.19
CA LEU A 35 4.28 11.57 13.24
C LEU A 35 4.61 12.71 14.20
N ALA A 36 5.90 12.96 14.46
CA ALA A 36 6.35 14.02 15.35
C ALA A 36 6.33 15.41 14.69
N ASN A 37 6.47 15.49 13.36
CA ASN A 37 6.73 16.75 12.66
C ASN A 37 5.56 17.25 11.79
N PHE A 38 4.64 16.38 11.37
CA PHE A 38 3.62 16.74 10.39
C PHE A 38 2.21 16.36 10.82
N SER A 39 1.25 17.11 10.31
CA SER A 39 -0.18 16.97 10.64
C SER A 39 -0.99 16.33 9.51
N ASP A 40 -0.54 16.46 8.26
CA ASP A 40 -1.16 15.86 7.08
C ASP A 40 -0.18 15.22 6.09
N VAL A 41 -0.70 14.37 5.19
CA VAL A 41 0.15 13.59 4.28
C VAL A 41 0.80 14.44 3.19
N SER A 42 0.29 15.64 2.90
CA SER A 42 0.88 16.53 1.89
C SER A 42 2.20 17.13 2.42
N GLU A 43 2.25 17.45 3.71
CA GLU A 43 3.49 17.88 4.38
C GLU A 43 4.52 16.75 4.39
N VAL A 44 4.10 15.51 4.70
CA VAL A 44 4.99 14.34 4.66
C VAL A 44 5.53 14.10 3.25
N LYS A 45 4.67 14.15 2.22
CA LYS A 45 5.07 13.97 0.82
C LYS A 45 6.17 14.96 0.44
N ASN A 46 5.93 16.25 0.70
CA ASN A 46 6.89 17.30 0.42
C ASN A 46 8.22 17.11 1.19
N ALA A 47 8.13 16.76 2.47
CA ALA A 47 9.32 16.55 3.30
C ALA A 47 10.14 15.32 2.88
N VAL A 48 9.48 14.25 2.42
CA VAL A 48 10.16 13.05 1.88
C VAL A 48 10.82 13.33 0.55
N GLU A 49 10.15 14.06 -0.35
CA GLU A 49 10.69 14.42 -1.68
C GLU A 49 11.94 15.33 -1.59
N ASN A 50 12.04 16.15 -0.54
CA ASN A 50 13.15 17.09 -0.34
C ASN A 50 14.14 16.68 0.76
N GLY A 51 13.89 15.54 1.42
CA GLY A 51 14.66 15.09 2.58
C GLY A 51 15.84 14.18 2.22
N TYR A 52 16.71 13.96 3.21
CA TYR A 52 17.80 12.99 3.12
C TYR A 52 17.46 11.78 3.98
N PHE A 53 17.51 10.60 3.38
CA PHE A 53 17.18 9.35 4.05
C PHE A 53 18.27 8.32 3.79
N TRP A 54 18.46 7.40 4.74
CA TRP A 54 19.40 6.30 4.57
C TRP A 54 18.81 5.00 5.10
N SER A 55 19.25 3.89 4.52
CA SER A 55 18.79 2.56 4.91
C SER A 55 19.81 1.86 5.81
N PRO A 56 19.50 1.65 7.11
CA PRO A 56 20.37 0.88 7.99
C PRO A 56 20.42 -0.59 7.60
N VAL A 57 21.51 -1.24 7.98
CA VAL A 57 21.66 -2.70 7.94
C VAL A 57 21.05 -3.30 9.21
N LEU A 58 20.06 -4.16 9.03
CA LEU A 58 19.33 -4.80 10.11
C LEU A 58 19.96 -6.17 10.41
N LYS A 59 20.87 -6.21 11.39
CA LYS A 59 21.60 -7.44 11.77
C LYS A 59 20.67 -8.60 12.13
N ASN A 60 19.59 -8.32 12.86
CA ASN A 60 18.61 -9.31 13.29
C ASN A 60 17.70 -9.81 12.14
N PHE A 61 17.82 -9.21 10.95
CA PHE A 61 17.09 -9.60 9.74
C PHE A 61 18.07 -10.11 8.67
N GLY A 62 19.08 -10.88 9.07
CA GLY A 62 20.04 -11.48 8.13
C GLY A 62 20.92 -10.46 7.40
N ASN A 63 21.21 -9.32 8.04
CA ASN A 63 21.95 -8.19 7.46
C ASN A 63 21.30 -7.57 6.21
N LEU A 64 19.97 -7.69 6.07
CA LEU A 64 19.24 -6.95 5.05
C LEU A 64 19.34 -5.44 5.32
N LYS A 65 19.46 -4.66 4.25
CA LYS A 65 19.09 -3.23 4.30
C LYS A 65 17.59 -3.16 4.60
N SER A 66 17.16 -2.19 5.41
CA SER A 66 15.77 -2.01 5.85
C SER A 66 14.75 -2.31 4.73
N PRO A 67 14.09 -3.49 4.76
CA PRO A 67 13.31 -3.99 3.63
C PRO A 67 11.86 -3.54 3.78
N LEU A 68 11.60 -2.23 3.89
CA LEU A 68 10.30 -1.70 4.27
C LEU A 68 9.82 -0.63 3.28
N HIS A 69 8.52 -0.64 3.03
CA HIS A 69 7.78 0.52 2.50
C HIS A 69 6.74 0.98 3.53
N TYR A 70 6.22 2.19 3.35
CA TYR A 70 5.44 2.88 4.38
C TYR A 70 4.15 3.42 3.80
N ALA A 71 3.05 3.30 4.54
CA ALA A 71 1.83 4.03 4.24
C ALA A 71 1.56 5.05 5.34
N PHE A 72 1.18 6.26 4.95
CA PHE A 72 0.74 7.31 5.86
C PHE A 72 -0.72 7.66 5.61
N TYR A 73 -1.40 8.08 6.67
CA TYR A 73 -2.81 8.41 6.66
C TYR A 73 -3.07 9.65 7.51
N ASP A 74 -3.92 10.56 7.03
CA ASP A 74 -4.35 11.73 7.81
C ASP A 74 -5.85 11.68 8.16
N LYS A 75 -6.27 12.66 8.98
CA LYS A 75 -7.66 12.79 9.44
C LYS A 75 -8.60 13.35 8.36
N LYS A 76 -8.06 13.97 7.32
CA LYS A 76 -8.81 14.51 6.17
C LYS A 76 -9.15 13.40 5.16
N GLY A 77 -8.62 12.19 5.35
CA GLY A 77 -8.79 11.03 4.47
C GLY A 77 -7.69 10.87 3.43
N GLY A 78 -6.66 11.72 3.47
CA GLY A 78 -5.47 11.59 2.63
C GLY A 78 -4.65 10.36 2.99
N SER A 79 -4.05 9.75 1.98
CA SER A 79 -3.14 8.63 2.16
C SER A 79 -2.06 8.64 1.10
N ILE A 80 -0.84 8.29 1.50
CA ILE A 80 0.32 8.14 0.60
C ILE A 80 1.05 6.83 0.89
N VAL A 81 1.75 6.31 -0.11
CA VAL A 81 2.72 5.21 0.02
C VAL A 81 4.12 5.73 -0.32
N VAL A 82 5.10 5.36 0.48
CA VAL A 82 6.52 5.72 0.31
C VAL A 82 7.34 4.44 0.10
N GLU A 83 7.98 4.32 -1.06
CA GLU A 83 8.78 3.15 -1.47
C GLU A 83 10.22 3.55 -1.81
N ALA A 84 11.19 2.75 -1.37
CA ALA A 84 12.60 2.94 -1.73
C ALA A 84 12.93 2.10 -2.97
N ARG A 85 13.23 2.76 -4.09
CA ARG A 85 13.56 2.10 -5.37
C ARG A 85 14.55 2.93 -6.17
N ASP A 86 15.44 2.26 -6.90
CA ASP A 86 16.45 2.88 -7.75
C ASP A 86 17.29 3.92 -6.98
N GLY A 87 17.58 3.62 -5.72
CA GLY A 87 18.43 4.45 -4.88
C GLY A 87 17.76 5.70 -4.29
N LYS A 88 16.43 5.88 -4.44
CA LYS A 88 15.69 7.02 -3.87
C LYS A 88 14.33 6.62 -3.30
N LEU A 89 13.73 7.50 -2.50
CA LEU A 89 12.33 7.37 -2.09
C LEU A 89 11.41 7.90 -3.18
N HIS A 90 10.34 7.17 -3.45
CA HIS A 90 9.22 7.58 -4.29
C HIS A 90 7.99 7.69 -3.42
N VAL A 91 7.18 8.72 -3.65
CA VAL A 91 5.93 8.96 -2.92
C VAL A 91 4.76 8.91 -3.88
N TYR A 92 3.76 8.11 -3.55
CA TYR A 92 2.56 7.90 -4.37
C TYR A 92 1.33 8.26 -3.58
N ASP A 93 0.37 8.91 -4.23
CA ASP A 93 -0.96 9.09 -3.64
C ASP A 93 -1.65 7.72 -3.58
N ASN A 94 -2.28 7.41 -2.45
CA ASN A 94 -2.93 6.13 -2.20
C ASN A 94 -4.46 6.29 -2.13
N PRO A 95 -5.16 6.29 -3.27
CA PRO A 95 -6.62 6.44 -3.28
C PRO A 95 -7.35 5.23 -2.69
N THR A 96 -6.71 4.07 -2.63
CA THR A 96 -7.32 2.83 -2.12
C THR A 96 -7.22 2.72 -0.60
N ARG A 97 -6.29 3.47 0.01
CA ARG A 97 -5.93 3.41 1.44
C ARG A 97 -5.43 2.03 1.87
N ALA A 98 -5.19 1.12 0.93
CA ALA A 98 -4.64 -0.19 1.17
C ALA A 98 -3.15 -0.22 0.81
N MET A 99 -2.37 -1.02 1.55
CA MET A 99 -0.98 -1.32 1.23
C MET A 99 -0.68 -2.72 1.74
N THR A 100 -0.04 -3.55 0.91
CA THR A 100 0.40 -4.90 1.29
C THR A 100 1.92 -5.02 1.18
N ASN A 101 2.47 -5.72 0.21
CA ASN A 101 3.92 -5.87 0.02
C ASN A 101 4.22 -5.68 -1.48
N GLY A 102 5.38 -6.14 -1.95
CA GLY A 102 5.70 -6.15 -3.39
C GLY A 102 4.62 -6.80 -4.27
N PRO A 103 4.51 -6.48 -5.57
CA PRO A 103 5.33 -5.53 -6.33
C PRO A 103 5.10 -4.06 -5.93
N ASP A 104 5.77 -3.12 -6.64
CA ASP A 104 5.65 -1.68 -6.41
C ASP A 104 4.19 -1.19 -6.38
N PHE A 105 3.89 -0.20 -5.55
CA PHE A 105 2.52 0.29 -5.36
C PHE A 105 1.81 0.75 -6.66
N PRO A 106 2.46 1.47 -7.60
CA PRO A 106 1.82 1.81 -8.88
C PRO A 106 1.41 0.60 -9.72
N TRP A 107 2.12 -0.53 -9.58
CA TRP A 107 1.74 -1.77 -10.24
C TRP A 107 0.45 -2.33 -9.64
N HIS A 108 0.29 -2.31 -8.31
CA HIS A 108 -0.96 -2.73 -7.66
C HIS A 108 -2.14 -1.88 -8.13
N LEU A 109 -1.97 -0.55 -8.26
CA LEU A 109 -2.99 0.33 -8.82
C LEU A 109 -3.34 -0.05 -10.27
N THR A 110 -2.33 -0.34 -11.09
CA THR A 110 -2.56 -0.79 -12.47
C THR A 110 -3.27 -2.14 -12.53
N ASN A 111 -2.94 -3.05 -11.62
CA ASN A 111 -3.53 -4.38 -11.53
C ASN A 111 -5.03 -4.36 -11.19
N LEU A 112 -5.53 -3.30 -10.54
CA LEU A 112 -6.97 -3.13 -10.29
C LEU A 112 -7.81 -3.14 -11.57
N ASN A 113 -7.23 -2.79 -12.73
CA ASN A 113 -7.95 -2.85 -14.00
C ASN A 113 -8.42 -4.27 -14.38
N ASN A 114 -7.75 -5.31 -13.87
CA ASN A 114 -8.17 -6.72 -14.03
C ASN A 114 -9.41 -7.08 -13.20
N TYR A 115 -9.87 -6.17 -12.35
CA TYR A 115 -10.95 -6.37 -11.37
C TYR A 115 -12.06 -5.31 -11.52
N SER A 116 -12.18 -4.70 -12.69
CA SER A 116 -13.17 -3.65 -12.98
C SER A 116 -14.63 -4.09 -12.79
N GLN A 117 -14.89 -5.40 -12.77
CA GLN A 117 -16.20 -6.00 -12.54
C GLN A 117 -16.59 -6.14 -11.07
N LEU A 118 -15.68 -5.89 -10.12
CA LEU A 118 -15.95 -6.11 -8.69
C LEU A 118 -17.12 -5.26 -8.19
N THR A 119 -18.08 -5.91 -7.53
CA THR A 119 -19.29 -5.30 -6.95
C THR A 119 -19.62 -5.96 -5.62
N ASN A 120 -20.40 -5.30 -4.76
CA ASN A 120 -21.01 -5.90 -3.58
C ASN A 120 -22.48 -6.28 -3.77
N VAL A 121 -22.98 -6.21 -5.01
CA VAL A 121 -24.36 -6.56 -5.37
C VAL A 121 -24.39 -7.92 -6.04
N ASP A 122 -25.12 -8.86 -5.44
CA ASP A 122 -25.26 -10.21 -5.98
C ASP A 122 -26.03 -10.23 -7.31
N ARG A 123 -25.52 -11.01 -8.26
CA ARG A 123 -26.24 -11.42 -9.48
C ARG A 123 -26.62 -12.90 -9.36
N SER A 124 -27.66 -13.18 -8.58
CA SER A 124 -27.99 -14.56 -8.17
C SER A 124 -28.76 -15.38 -9.22
N SER A 125 -29.11 -14.84 -10.38
CA SER A 125 -29.79 -15.60 -11.44
C SER A 125 -29.37 -15.17 -12.84
N ALA A 126 -29.37 -16.13 -13.77
CA ALA A 126 -29.11 -15.89 -15.19
C ALA A 126 -29.81 -16.94 -16.06
N ILE A 127 -29.83 -16.69 -17.37
CA ILE A 127 -30.19 -17.70 -18.38
C ILE A 127 -28.91 -18.06 -19.15
N LEU A 128 -28.53 -19.33 -19.13
CA LEU A 128 -27.39 -19.88 -19.88
C LEU A 128 -27.93 -20.75 -21.01
N GLY A 129 -27.94 -20.23 -22.23
CA GLY A 129 -28.62 -20.88 -23.35
C GLY A 129 -30.12 -20.97 -23.09
N ASN A 130 -30.63 -22.18 -22.86
CA ASN A 130 -32.03 -22.46 -22.51
C ASN A 130 -32.24 -22.88 -21.04
N ILE A 131 -31.24 -22.73 -20.18
CA ILE A 131 -31.29 -23.14 -18.77
C ILE A 131 -31.39 -21.92 -17.87
N GLN A 132 -32.40 -21.89 -16.98
CA GLN A 132 -32.46 -20.93 -15.89
C GLN A 132 -31.58 -21.42 -14.73
N VAL A 133 -30.61 -20.60 -14.32
CA VAL A 133 -29.76 -20.87 -13.16
C VAL A 133 -30.06 -19.88 -12.04
N THR A 134 -30.01 -20.34 -10.79
CA THR A 134 -30.24 -19.50 -9.61
C THR A 134 -29.35 -19.99 -8.47
N GLN A 135 -28.65 -19.07 -7.82
CA GLN A 135 -27.85 -19.35 -6.63
C GLN A 135 -28.78 -19.58 -5.42
N PRO A 136 -28.46 -20.54 -4.55
CA PRO A 136 -29.29 -20.85 -3.39
C PRO A 136 -29.17 -19.80 -2.25
N ASP A 137 -28.13 -18.96 -2.27
CA ASP A 137 -27.85 -17.97 -1.23
C ASP A 137 -27.07 -16.76 -1.80
N SER A 138 -26.80 -15.79 -0.94
CA SER A 138 -25.99 -14.59 -1.14
C SER A 138 -24.48 -14.85 -1.19
N GLY A 139 -23.72 -13.86 -1.69
CA GLY A 139 -22.25 -13.83 -1.66
C GLY A 139 -21.58 -14.06 -3.01
N ILE A 140 -22.34 -14.31 -4.08
CA ILE A 140 -21.80 -14.53 -5.44
C ILE A 140 -21.05 -13.29 -5.96
N ALA A 141 -21.37 -12.10 -5.48
CA ALA A 141 -20.65 -10.87 -5.83
C ALA A 141 -19.16 -10.91 -5.41
N SER A 142 -18.82 -11.75 -4.43
CA SER A 142 -17.45 -11.91 -3.92
C SER A 142 -16.69 -13.09 -4.55
N SER A 143 -17.31 -13.86 -5.45
CA SER A 143 -16.71 -15.08 -6.01
C SER A 143 -15.43 -14.82 -6.80
N ASP A 144 -15.30 -13.62 -7.36
CA ASP A 144 -14.16 -13.21 -8.19
C ASP A 144 -13.00 -12.64 -7.34
N LEU A 145 -13.16 -12.55 -6.01
CA LEU A 145 -12.07 -12.13 -5.14
C LEU A 145 -10.98 -13.21 -5.11
N PRO A 146 -9.70 -12.81 -5.29
CA PRO A 146 -8.61 -13.75 -5.14
C PRO A 146 -8.60 -14.37 -3.74
N SER A 147 -8.49 -15.69 -3.65
CA SER A 147 -8.40 -16.43 -2.37
C SER A 147 -6.96 -16.59 -1.87
N SER A 148 -5.94 -16.38 -2.73
CA SER A 148 -4.54 -16.55 -2.35
C SER A 148 -4.07 -15.51 -1.33
N ASP A 149 -3.17 -15.89 -0.42
CA ASP A 149 -2.58 -14.97 0.57
C ASP A 149 -1.35 -14.20 0.08
N THR A 150 -1.13 -14.26 -1.24
CA THR A 150 -0.13 -13.42 -1.90
C THR A 150 -0.40 -11.94 -1.64
N SER A 151 0.65 -11.12 -1.72
CA SER A 151 0.54 -9.67 -1.62
C SER A 151 -0.54 -9.09 -2.54
N ILE A 152 -0.59 -9.60 -3.77
CA ILE A 152 -1.55 -9.21 -4.81
C ILE A 152 -2.97 -9.57 -4.38
N GLY A 153 -3.20 -10.84 -3.98
CA GLY A 153 -4.53 -11.29 -3.55
C GLY A 153 -5.05 -10.54 -2.33
N ARG A 154 -4.18 -10.32 -1.33
CA ARG A 154 -4.52 -9.52 -0.14
C ARG A 154 -4.81 -8.06 -0.49
N PHE A 155 -4.09 -7.46 -1.45
CA PHE A 155 -4.34 -6.08 -1.87
C PHE A 155 -5.74 -5.94 -2.47
N ILE A 156 -6.10 -6.80 -3.43
CA ILE A 156 -7.43 -6.76 -4.06
C ILE A 156 -8.55 -6.94 -3.01
N ARG A 157 -8.41 -7.89 -2.09
CA ARG A 157 -9.39 -8.07 -1.00
C ARG A 157 -9.47 -6.84 -0.10
N ALA A 158 -8.35 -6.24 0.27
CA ALA A 158 -8.34 -5.03 1.10
C ALA A 158 -9.04 -3.85 0.41
N VAL A 159 -8.81 -3.64 -0.89
CA VAL A 159 -9.49 -2.61 -1.68
C VAL A 159 -11.00 -2.89 -1.74
N TYR A 160 -11.40 -4.12 -2.01
CA TYR A 160 -12.81 -4.51 -2.06
C TYR A 160 -13.52 -4.23 -0.73
N TYR A 161 -13.01 -4.75 0.38
CA TYR A 161 -13.65 -4.60 1.69
C TYR A 161 -13.66 -3.14 2.15
N SER A 162 -12.59 -2.38 1.91
CA SER A 162 -12.56 -0.95 2.26
C SER A 162 -13.51 -0.09 1.41
N SER A 163 -13.81 -0.52 0.17
CA SER A 163 -14.73 0.20 -0.72
C SER A 163 -16.20 -0.05 -0.35
N TYR A 164 -16.53 -1.27 0.05
CA TYR A 164 -17.92 -1.71 0.23
C TYR A 164 -18.36 -1.91 1.68
N ALA A 165 -17.43 -1.85 2.65
CA ALA A 165 -17.80 -1.87 4.06
C ALA A 165 -18.71 -0.67 4.40
N PRO A 166 -19.75 -0.86 5.23
CA PRO A 166 -20.56 0.24 5.74
C PRO A 166 -19.68 1.29 6.42
N LYS A 167 -19.90 2.56 6.08
CA LYS A 167 -19.28 3.68 6.80
C LYS A 167 -20.12 3.94 8.06
N GLY A 168 -19.46 3.87 9.22
CA GLY A 168 -20.04 4.27 10.50
C GLY A 168 -20.14 5.78 10.66
#